data_AF-A0A0S8H8H4-F1
#
_entry.id   AF-A0A0S8H8H4-F1
#
_cell.length_a   1.000
_cell.length_b   1.000
_cell.length_c   1.000
_cell.angle_alpha   90.00
_cell.angle_beta   90.00
_cell.angle_gamma   90.00
#
_symmetry.space_group_name_H-M   'P 1'
#
loop_
_entity.id
_entity.type
_entity.pdbx_description
1 polymer ?
#
loop_
_entity_poly.entity_id
_entity_poly.type
_entity_poly.pdbx_seq_one_letter_code
_entity_poly.pdbx_strand_id
1 'polypeptide(L)'
;MKGLRDLVVRWRAEAQRLRVLEAHGQAAALEQAANELEAEIAAHESALLTIAEAAEESGYSEEHLRRLARDGDLPVERANGSKSRMRVRRGDLPIKGVHDGRGDREPVDFLEEDARSIAKARSSS
;
A
#
# COMPACT_ATOMS: atom_id res chain seq x y z
N MET A 1 8.00 2.42 3.13
CA MET A 1 8.70 1.10 3.17
C MET A 1 10.07 1.09 2.49
N LYS A 2 10.31 1.81 1.38
CA LYS A 2 11.61 1.81 0.66
C LYS A 2 12.85 2.00 1.55
N GLY A 3 12.85 3.02 2.43
CA GLY A 3 14.00 3.30 3.30
C GLY A 3 14.33 2.18 4.31
N LEU A 4 13.34 1.39 4.74
CA LEU A 4 13.57 0.23 5.62
C LEU A 4 14.20 -0.93 4.85
N ARG A 5 13.76 -1.17 3.60
CA ARG A 5 14.38 -2.17 2.71
C ARG A 5 15.83 -1.80 2.39
N ASP A 6 16.11 -0.52 2.14
CA ASP A 6 17.48 -0.03 1.93
C ASP A 6 18.35 -0.23 3.18
N LEU A 7 17.77 -0.13 4.38
CA LEU A 7 18.49 -0.39 5.64
C LEU A 7 18.87 -1.86 5.77
N VAL A 8 17.95 -2.79 5.47
CA VAL A 8 18.23 -4.25 5.43
C VAL A 8 19.40 -4.55 4.50
N VAL A 9 19.41 -3.98 3.30
CA VAL A 9 20.50 -4.16 2.32
C VAL A 9 21.83 -3.67 2.90
N ARG A 10 21.85 -2.49 3.52
CA ARG A 10 23.07 -1.95 4.15
C ARG A 10 23.58 -2.82 5.29
N TRP A 11 22.69 -3.30 6.17
CA TRP A 11 23.09 -4.17 7.28
C TRP A 11 23.65 -5.51 6.82
N ARG A 12 23.06 -6.12 5.78
CA ARG A 12 23.61 -7.34 5.18
C ARG A 12 25.00 -7.11 4.57
N ALA A 13 25.19 -5.99 3.86
CA ALA A 13 26.49 -5.64 3.29
C ALA A 13 27.55 -5.39 4.37
N GLU A 14 27.19 -4.74 5.47
CA GLU A 14 28.09 -4.49 6.59
C GLU A 14 28.43 -5.77 7.35
N ALA A 15 27.46 -6.66 7.58
CA ALA A 15 27.72 -7.97 8.16
C ALA A 15 28.72 -8.78 7.32
N GLN A 16 28.60 -8.72 5.99
CA GLN A 16 29.55 -9.39 5.09
C GLN A 16 30.97 -8.83 5.25
N ARG A 17 31.13 -7.51 5.39
CA ARG A 17 32.44 -6.88 5.68
C ARG A 17 32.99 -7.35 7.02
N LEU A 18 32.17 -7.40 8.06
CA LEU A 18 32.57 -7.86 9.39
C LEU A 18 33.01 -9.33 9.38
N ARG A 19 32.38 -10.19 8.56
CA ARG A 19 32.84 -11.57 8.38
C ARG A 19 34.24 -11.65 7.77
N VAL A 20 34.55 -10.81 6.79
CA VAL A 20 35.90 -10.74 6.19
C VAL A 20 36.94 -10.30 7.23
N LEU A 21 36.54 -9.47 8.19
CA LEU A 21 37.36 -9.03 9.31
C LEU A 21 37.36 -10.01 10.50
N GLU A 22 36.80 -11.22 10.34
CA GLU A 22 36.67 -12.24 11.39
C GLU A 22 35.85 -11.80 12.63
N ALA A 23 35.13 -10.68 12.54
CA ALA A 23 34.23 -10.16 13.55
C ALA A 23 32.87 -10.88 13.52
N HIS A 24 32.88 -12.20 13.71
CA HIS A 24 31.73 -13.08 13.48
C HIS A 24 30.52 -12.76 14.38
N GLY A 25 30.75 -12.37 15.64
CA GLY A 25 29.65 -12.05 16.57
C GLY A 25 28.85 -10.82 16.13
N GLN A 26 29.55 -9.77 15.71
CA GLN A 26 28.95 -8.52 15.22
C GLN A 26 28.26 -8.74 13.87
N ALA A 27 28.88 -9.51 12.98
CA ALA A 27 28.26 -9.90 11.72
C ALA A 27 26.94 -10.65 11.95
N ALA A 28 26.94 -11.64 12.85
CA ALA A 28 25.73 -12.41 13.18
C ALA A 28 24.63 -11.53 13.78
N ALA A 29 24.97 -10.58 14.64
CA ALA A 29 24.01 -9.65 15.22
C ALA A 29 23.32 -8.77 14.14
N LEU A 30 24.10 -8.25 13.17
CA LEU A 30 23.53 -7.48 12.05
C LEU A 30 22.67 -8.33 11.12
N GLU A 31 23.08 -9.58 10.84
CA GLU A 31 22.29 -10.52 10.05
C GLU A 31 20.95 -10.83 10.74
N GLN A 32 20.98 -11.06 12.06
CA GLN A 32 19.77 -11.29 12.84
C GLN A 32 18.83 -10.07 12.79
N ALA A 33 19.35 -8.87 13.05
CA ALA A 33 18.57 -7.64 12.99
C ALA A 33 17.97 -7.41 11.59
N ALA A 34 18.73 -7.70 10.53
CA ALA A 34 18.25 -7.60 9.14
C ALA A 34 17.12 -8.61 8.86
N ASN A 35 17.23 -9.85 9.35
CA ASN A 35 16.19 -10.87 9.20
C ASN A 35 14.90 -10.50 9.94
N GLU A 36 15.01 -10.00 11.18
CA GLU A 36 13.86 -9.56 11.98
C GLU A 36 13.12 -8.40 11.29
N LEU A 37 13.85 -7.39 10.84
CA LEU A 37 13.26 -6.25 10.11
C LEU A 37 12.63 -6.68 8.79
N GLU A 38 13.27 -7.57 8.04
CA GLU A 38 12.73 -8.09 6.78
C GLU A 38 11.44 -8.89 7.00
N ALA A 39 11.38 -9.71 8.06
CA ALA A 39 10.18 -10.43 8.45
C ALA A 39 9.03 -9.47 8.82
N GLU A 40 9.31 -8.40 9.55
CA GLU A 40 8.31 -7.39 9.92
C GLU A 40 7.81 -6.62 8.70
N ILE A 41 8.70 -6.24 7.78
CA ILE A 41 8.33 -5.62 6.50
C ILE A 41 7.41 -6.54 5.71
N ALA A 42 7.76 -7.82 5.59
CA ALA A 42 6.96 -8.80 4.86
C ALA A 42 5.59 -9.02 5.52
N ALA A 43 5.55 -9.15 6.85
CA ALA A 43 4.31 -9.29 7.61
C ALA A 43 3.40 -8.08 7.38
N HIS A 44 3.94 -6.87 7.49
CA HIS A 44 3.23 -5.63 7.26
C HIS A 44 2.67 -5.52 5.83
N GLU A 45 3.46 -5.86 4.81
CA GLU A 45 3.01 -5.81 3.41
C GLU A 45 2.00 -6.91 3.05
N SER A 46 2.09 -8.08 3.71
CA SER A 46 1.17 -9.21 3.49
C SER A 46 -0.20 -9.03 4.14
N ALA A 47 -0.37 -7.99 4.96
CA ALA A 47 -1.64 -7.71 5.64
C ALA A 47 -2.78 -7.53 4.64
N LEU A 48 -3.87 -8.27 4.85
CA LEU A 48 -5.08 -8.22 4.01
C LEU A 48 -6.06 -7.17 4.52
N LEU A 49 -6.11 -6.05 3.81
CA LEU A 49 -6.97 -4.91 4.08
C LEU A 49 -8.30 -5.05 3.35
N THR A 50 -9.38 -4.56 3.96
CA THR A 50 -10.62 -4.28 3.23
C THR A 50 -10.42 -3.10 2.28
N ILE A 51 -11.34 -2.91 1.33
CA ILE A 51 -11.31 -1.75 0.43
C ILE A 51 -11.39 -0.42 1.19
N ALA A 52 -12.13 -0.37 2.31
CA ALA A 52 -12.22 0.83 3.15
C ALA A 52 -10.89 1.15 3.82
N GLU A 53 -10.26 0.17 4.49
CA GLU A 53 -8.93 0.34 5.10
C GLU A 53 -7.87 0.68 4.05
N ALA A 54 -7.94 0.06 2.88
CA ALA A 54 -7.08 0.37 1.74
C ALA A 54 -7.25 1.80 1.22
N ALA A 55 -8.47 2.34 1.22
CA ALA A 55 -8.76 3.72 0.83
C ALA A 55 -8.14 4.71 1.83
N GLU A 56 -8.28 4.43 3.12
CA GLU A 56 -7.66 5.24 4.19
C GLU A 56 -6.14 5.23 4.10
N GLU A 57 -5.52 4.08 3.81
CA GLU A 57 -4.05 3.96 3.73
C GLU A 57 -3.47 4.54 2.43
N SER A 58 -4.13 4.33 1.29
CA SER A 58 -3.61 4.73 -0.03
C SER A 58 -3.98 6.16 -0.43
N GLY A 59 -5.02 6.73 0.20
CA GLY A 59 -5.58 8.04 -0.17
C GLY A 59 -6.41 8.03 -1.46
N TYR A 60 -6.72 6.85 -2.02
CA TYR A 60 -7.68 6.68 -3.11
C TYR A 60 -9.10 6.48 -2.57
N SER A 61 -10.12 6.81 -3.36
CA SER A 61 -11.50 6.48 -3.00
C SER A 61 -11.77 4.98 -3.12
N GLU A 62 -12.68 4.46 -2.29
CA GLU A 62 -13.12 3.06 -2.37
C GLU A 62 -13.60 2.67 -3.76
N GLU A 63 -14.34 3.55 -4.44
CA GLU A 63 -14.85 3.31 -5.78
C GLU A 63 -13.73 3.12 -6.79
N HIS A 64 -12.69 3.95 -6.71
CA HIS A 64 -11.52 3.84 -7.57
C HIS A 64 -10.79 2.51 -7.36
N LEU A 65 -10.58 2.13 -6.10
CA LEU A 65 -9.96 0.84 -5.76
C LEU A 65 -10.80 -0.36 -6.23
N ARG A 66 -12.13 -0.30 -6.10
CA ARG A 66 -13.03 -1.34 -6.63
C ARG A 66 -12.98 -1.43 -8.15
N ARG A 67 -12.83 -0.29 -8.84
CA ARG A 67 -12.66 -0.27 -10.30
C ARG A 67 -11.36 -0.96 -10.70
N LEU A 68 -10.22 -0.57 -10.11
CA LEU A 68 -8.92 -1.22 -10.36
C LEU A 68 -8.97 -2.73 -10.09
N ALA A 69 -9.66 -3.14 -9.02
CA ALA A 69 -9.84 -4.55 -8.70
C ALA A 69 -10.74 -5.32 -9.69
N ARG A 70 -11.68 -4.63 -10.35
CA ARG A 70 -12.54 -5.23 -11.39
C ARG A 70 -11.82 -5.32 -12.73
N ASP A 71 -11.02 -4.31 -13.04
CA ASP A 71 -10.25 -4.22 -14.29
C ASP A 71 -9.03 -5.15 -14.28
N GLY A 72 -8.65 -5.65 -13.10
CA GLY A 72 -7.55 -6.60 -12.91
C GLY A 72 -6.21 -5.93 -12.58
N ASP A 73 -6.19 -4.61 -12.50
CA ASP A 73 -5.01 -3.79 -12.18
C ASP A 73 -4.62 -3.85 -10.70
N LEU A 74 -5.56 -4.23 -9.82
CA LEU A 74 -5.32 -4.41 -8.39
C LEU A 74 -5.64 -5.85 -7.98
N PRO A 75 -4.62 -6.64 -7.55
CA PRO A 75 -4.85 -7.97 -7.01
C PRO A 75 -5.78 -7.94 -5.80
N VAL A 76 -6.85 -8.74 -5.84
CA VAL A 76 -7.80 -8.88 -4.73
C VAL A 76 -8.06 -10.35 -4.40
N GLU A 77 -8.04 -10.66 -3.11
CA GLU A 77 -8.54 -11.91 -2.58
C GLU A 77 -10.04 -11.77 -2.26
N ARG A 78 -10.85 -12.75 -2.67
CA ARG A 78 -12.30 -12.77 -2.41
C ARG A 78 -12.59 -13.76 -1.30
N ALA A 79 -13.04 -13.28 -0.15
CA ALA A 79 -13.44 -14.18 0.94
C ALA A 79 -14.75 -14.91 0.58
N ASN A 80 -14.67 -16.24 0.38
CA ASN A 80 -15.79 -17.18 0.24
C ASN A 80 -16.89 -16.78 -0.75
N GLY A 81 -16.52 -16.46 -2.00
CA GLY A 81 -17.47 -16.34 -3.12
C GLY A 81 -18.37 -15.11 -3.11
N SER A 82 -18.29 -14.24 -2.09
CA SER A 82 -19.04 -12.98 -2.08
C SER A 82 -18.27 -11.87 -2.80
N LYS A 83 -18.87 -11.30 -3.85
CA LYS A 83 -18.34 -10.11 -4.55
C LYS A 83 -18.13 -8.91 -3.61
N SER A 84 -18.77 -8.91 -2.43
CA SER A 84 -18.80 -7.79 -1.49
C SER A 84 -17.67 -7.82 -0.44
N ARG A 85 -16.85 -8.87 -0.36
CA ARG A 85 -15.74 -8.98 0.60
C ARG A 85 -14.40 -9.14 -0.11
N MET A 86 -14.03 -8.10 -0.87
CA MET A 86 -12.70 -7.97 -1.45
C MET A 86 -11.70 -7.62 -0.37
N ARG A 87 -10.55 -8.29 -0.38
CA ARG A 87 -9.39 -7.93 0.42
C ARG A 87 -8.19 -7.68 -0.48
N VAL A 88 -7.44 -6.63 -0.18
CA VAL A 88 -6.25 -6.21 -0.91
C VAL A 88 -5.06 -6.39 0.02
N ARG A 89 -3.94 -6.91 -0.47
CA ARG A 89 -2.71 -6.92 0.32
C ARG A 89 -2.16 -5.51 0.39
N ARG A 90 -1.73 -5.06 1.56
CA ARG A 90 -1.15 -3.73 1.75
C ARG A 90 -0.02 -3.43 0.77
N GLY A 91 0.84 -4.43 0.50
CA GLY A 91 1.95 -4.31 -0.46
C GLY A 91 1.53 -4.12 -1.92
N ASP A 92 0.31 -4.52 -2.27
CA ASP A 92 -0.25 -4.38 -3.64
C ASP A 92 -0.98 -3.05 -3.84
N LEU A 93 -1.12 -2.24 -2.78
CA LEU A 93 -1.82 -0.97 -2.91
C LEU A 93 -1.07 -0.01 -3.83
N PRO A 94 -1.80 0.67 -4.74
CA PRO A 94 -1.21 1.75 -5.50
C PRO A 94 -0.81 2.84 -4.51
N ILE A 95 0.49 3.10 -4.41
CA ILE A 95 0.99 4.23 -3.65
C ILE A 95 0.74 5.44 -4.53
N LYS A 96 -0.11 6.36 -4.07
CA LYS A 96 -0.20 7.69 -4.69
C LYS A 96 1.14 8.38 -4.46
N GLY A 97 2.08 8.18 -5.38
CA GLY A 97 3.24 9.04 -5.49
C GLY A 97 2.71 10.47 -5.52
N VAL A 98 3.26 11.33 -4.67
CA VAL A 98 3.09 12.77 -4.80
C VAL A 98 3.22 13.08 -6.29
N HIS A 99 2.13 13.55 -6.91
CA HIS A 99 1.97 13.71 -8.35
C HIS A 99 3.28 14.18 -9.01
N ASP A 100 4.03 13.28 -9.65
CA ASP A 100 4.86 13.67 -10.76
C ASP A 100 3.91 13.76 -11.96
N GLY A 101 3.72 14.99 -12.42
CA GLY A 101 2.73 15.34 -13.42
C GLY A 101 3.25 15.06 -14.83
N ARG A 102 3.45 13.80 -15.23
CA ARG A 102 3.63 13.49 -16.65
C ARG A 102 3.26 12.06 -17.04
N GLY A 103 2.14 11.94 -17.74
CA GLY A 103 1.71 10.69 -18.38
C GLY A 103 0.26 10.69 -18.86
N ASP A 104 -0.12 11.71 -19.65
CA ASP A 104 -1.12 11.64 -20.74
C ASP A 104 -2.41 10.81 -20.53
N ARG A 105 -3.14 11.11 -19.46
CA ARG A 105 -4.61 11.02 -19.49
C ARG A 105 -5.14 12.43 -19.30
N GLU A 106 -5.99 12.86 -20.23
CA GLU A 106 -6.72 14.12 -20.10
C GLU A 106 -7.33 14.24 -18.69
N PRO A 107 -7.30 15.44 -18.10
CA PRO A 107 -7.86 15.66 -16.78
C PRO A 107 -9.34 15.29 -16.86
N VAL A 108 -9.73 14.20 -16.21
CA VAL A 108 -11.10 14.09 -15.75
C VAL A 108 -11.25 15.22 -14.76
N ASP A 109 -12.01 16.23 -15.17
CA ASP A 109 -12.39 17.39 -14.37
C ASP A 109 -12.77 16.92 -12.97
N PHE A 110 -11.84 17.06 -12.03
CA PHE A 110 -12.14 17.17 -10.61
C PHE A 110 -12.70 18.58 -10.42
N LEU A 111 -13.82 18.87 -11.08
CA LEU A 111 -14.67 19.97 -10.69
C LEU A 111 -15.40 19.49 -9.44
N GLU A 112 -15.11 20.21 -8.36
CA GLU A 112 -16.02 20.46 -7.26
C GLU A 112 -17.47 20.31 -7.71
N GLU A 113 -18.17 19.30 -7.22
CA GLU A 113 -19.63 19.37 -7.18
C GLU A 113 -20.17 18.74 -5.90
N ASP A 114 -20.36 19.67 -4.96
CA ASP A 114 -21.33 19.73 -3.89
C ASP A 114 -21.22 18.74 -2.72
N ALA A 115 -20.37 19.16 -1.78
CA ALA A 115 -20.80 19.32 -0.40
C ALA A 115 -21.90 20.42 -0.28
N ARG A 116 -23.13 20.14 -0.75
CA ARG A 116 -24.34 20.86 -0.30
C ARG A 116 -25.54 19.93 -0.17
N SER A 117 -25.91 19.69 1.09
CA SER A 117 -27.28 19.71 1.63
C SER A 117 -28.40 19.17 0.73
N ILE A 118 -29.08 18.09 1.10
CA ILE A 118 -30.03 18.07 2.23
C ILE A 118 -30.86 19.37 2.31
N ALA A 119 -31.71 19.66 1.32
CA ALA A 119 -32.96 20.41 1.51
C ALA A 119 -33.77 20.44 0.21
N LYS A 120 -34.81 19.59 0.12
CA LYS A 120 -36.22 20.02 0.13
C LYS A 120 -37.11 18.87 -0.36
N ALA A 121 -37.64 18.13 0.61
CA ALA A 121 -38.95 17.51 0.44
C ALA A 121 -40.03 18.62 0.49
N ARG A 122 -41.16 18.36 -0.17
CA ARG A 122 -42.48 19.02 -0.03
C ARG A 122 -42.70 20.35 -0.77
N SER A 123 -43.39 20.25 -1.91
CA SER A 123 -44.59 21.02 -2.31
C SER A 123 -44.92 20.60 -3.75
N SER A 124 -45.99 19.82 -4.01
CA SER A 124 -47.38 20.31 -4.20
C SER A 124 -47.42 21.35 -5.32
N SER A 125 -48.20 21.22 -6.40
CA SER A 125 -49.39 20.43 -6.71
C SER A 125 -49.63 20.51 -8.22
#